data_AF-A0A935MZG7-F1
#
_entry.id   AF-A0A935MZG7-F1
#
_cell.length_a   1.000
_cell.length_b   1.000
_cell.length_c   1.000
_cell.angle_alpha   90.00
_cell.angle_beta   90.00
_cell.angle_gamma   90.00
#
_symmetry.space_group_name_H-M   'P 1'
#
loop_
_entity.id
_entity.type
_entity.pdbx_description
1 polymer ?
#
loop_
_entity_poly.entity_id
_entity_poly.type
_entity_poly.pdbx_seq_one_letter_code
_entity_poly.pdbx_strand_id
1 'polypeptide(L)'
;MTAVELDPDVIAWRDAFMLPPDGPRLEVLQADGAEYLQNVEKGIDALLVDAFDKTGFAPSLANREFFEAAFAKLSGNGVLVINLAGEKESYAGLIGEAMHVFDDQVIVISVPDDGNHVLYAFKEHYFDPRWRWLHSFAKELRANYGLDFPAFVQKMERSSKLGLARREAFRRR
;
A
#
# COMPACT_ATOMS: atom_id res chain seq x y z
N MET A 1 -10.48 -8.61 8.33
CA MET A 1 -9.40 -8.49 7.32
C MET A 1 -9.41 -9.76 6.51
N THR A 2 -9.31 -9.65 5.19
CA THR A 2 -9.18 -10.80 4.31
C THR A 2 -7.79 -10.73 3.71
N ALA A 3 -6.99 -11.78 3.91
CA ALA A 3 -5.68 -11.94 3.29
C ALA A 3 -5.83 -12.88 2.10
N VAL A 4 -5.30 -12.49 0.94
CA VAL A 4 -5.36 -13.28 -0.29
C VAL A 4 -3.94 -13.67 -0.68
N GLU A 5 -3.67 -14.97 -0.74
CA GLU A 5 -2.36 -15.53 -1.08
C GLU A 5 -2.53 -16.57 -2.20
N LEU A 6 -1.64 -16.54 -3.19
CA LEU A 6 -1.72 -17.44 -4.34
C LEU A 6 -1.09 -18.80 -4.02
N ASP A 7 0.03 -18.79 -3.28
CA ASP A 7 0.85 -19.97 -3.03
C ASP A 7 0.34 -20.76 -1.80
N PRO A 8 -0.22 -21.98 -1.99
CA PRO A 8 -0.69 -22.80 -0.88
C PRO A 8 0.44 -23.21 0.08
N ASP A 9 1.68 -23.28 -0.39
CA ASP A 9 2.82 -23.63 0.47
C ASP A 9 3.09 -22.49 1.46
N VAL A 10 2.97 -21.22 1.05
CA VAL A 10 3.08 -20.06 1.95
C VAL A 10 1.98 -20.09 3.02
N ILE A 11 0.75 -20.39 2.63
CA ILE A 11 -0.38 -20.52 3.56
C ILE A 11 -0.14 -21.65 4.58
N ALA A 12 0.49 -22.76 4.15
CA ALA A 12 0.80 -23.88 5.03
C ALA A 12 1.78 -23.50 6.17
N TRP A 13 2.58 -22.44 6.02
CA TRP A 13 3.48 -21.94 7.07
C TRP A 13 2.80 -21.05 8.11
N ARG A 14 1.50 -20.78 8.01
CA ARG A 14 0.79 -19.83 8.88
C ARG A 14 1.03 -20.05 10.38
N ASP A 15 1.10 -21.31 10.82
CA ASP A 15 1.31 -21.65 12.23
C ASP A 15 2.73 -21.31 12.70
N ALA A 16 3.73 -21.46 11.82
CA ALA A 16 5.11 -21.09 12.11
C ALA A 16 5.27 -19.56 12.30
N PHE A 17 4.41 -18.77 11.65
CA PHE A 17 4.32 -17.32 11.82
C PHE A 17 3.29 -16.88 12.88
N MET A 18 2.75 -17.83 13.66
CA MET A 18 1.76 -17.57 14.71
C MET A 18 0.50 -16.83 14.22
N LEU A 19 0.11 -17.05 12.97
CA LEU A 19 -1.09 -16.45 12.41
C LEU A 19 -2.34 -17.10 13.06
N PRO A 20 -3.30 -16.33 13.60
CA PRO A 20 -4.48 -16.91 14.21
C PRO A 20 -5.33 -17.68 13.19
N PRO A 21 -6.17 -18.64 13.61
CA PRO A 21 -7.09 -19.32 12.72
C PRO A 21 -8.12 -18.34 12.14
N ASP A 22 -8.74 -18.76 11.03
CA ASP A 22 -9.77 -17.97 10.36
C ASP A 22 -10.99 -17.74 11.26
N GLY A 23 -11.58 -16.56 11.17
CA GLY A 23 -12.68 -16.12 12.01
C GLY A 23 -13.12 -14.67 11.72
N PRO A 24 -13.88 -14.03 12.62
CA PRO A 24 -14.51 -12.75 12.32
C PRO A 24 -13.56 -11.58 12.01
N ARG A 25 -12.28 -11.70 12.40
CA ARG A 25 -11.28 -10.63 12.23
C ARG A 25 -10.25 -10.93 11.14
N LEU A 26 -10.04 -12.19 10.79
CA LEU A 26 -9.07 -12.64 9.80
C LEU A 26 -9.65 -13.81 9.02
N GLU A 27 -9.58 -13.75 7.70
CA GLU A 27 -9.84 -14.86 6.79
C GLU A 27 -8.68 -14.93 5.80
N VAL A 28 -8.19 -16.13 5.52
CA VAL A 28 -7.10 -16.35 4.55
C VAL A 28 -7.66 -17.12 3.36
N LEU A 29 -7.64 -16.52 2.18
CA LEU A 29 -8.14 -17.10 0.95
C LEU A 29 -6.97 -17.47 0.03
N GLN A 30 -6.98 -18.70 -0.48
CA GLN A 30 -6.08 -19.10 -1.55
C GLN A 30 -6.65 -18.66 -2.90
N ALA A 31 -6.17 -17.56 -3.47
CA ALA A 31 -6.62 -17.04 -4.75
C ALA A 31 -5.59 -16.09 -5.39
N ASP A 32 -5.75 -15.80 -6.68
CA ASP A 32 -5.04 -14.69 -7.31
C ASP A 32 -5.62 -13.35 -6.81
N GLY A 33 -4.75 -12.47 -6.31
CA GLY A 33 -5.16 -11.19 -5.72
C GLY A 33 -5.80 -10.23 -6.73
N ALA A 34 -5.36 -10.24 -7.99
CA ALA A 34 -5.95 -9.40 -9.03
C ALA A 34 -7.34 -9.90 -9.41
N GLU A 35 -7.50 -11.22 -9.58
CA GLU A 35 -8.81 -11.84 -9.85
C GLU A 35 -9.79 -11.65 -8.68
N TYR A 36 -9.32 -11.84 -7.45
CA TYR A 36 -10.14 -11.61 -6.25
C TYR A 36 -10.63 -10.15 -6.21
N LEU A 37 -9.74 -9.20 -6.49
CA LEU A 37 -10.07 -7.77 -6.48
C LEU A 37 -11.15 -7.42 -7.52
N GLN A 38 -11.21 -8.09 -8.67
CA GLN A 38 -12.28 -7.87 -9.65
C GLN A 38 -13.66 -8.25 -9.08
N ASN A 39 -13.72 -9.30 -8.27
CA ASN A 39 -14.97 -9.93 -7.83
C ASN A 39 -15.44 -9.48 -6.45
N VAL A 40 -14.55 -8.99 -5.58
CA VAL A 40 -14.90 -8.55 -4.22
C VAL A 40 -15.89 -7.37 -4.24
N GLU A 41 -16.71 -7.26 -3.19
CA GLU A 41 -17.59 -6.10 -3.04
C GLU A 41 -16.79 -4.81 -2.81
N LYS A 42 -17.38 -3.69 -3.23
CA LYS A 42 -16.82 -2.35 -2.96
C LYS A 42 -16.96 -1.98 -1.49
N GLY A 43 -16.18 -1.01 -1.04
CA GLY A 43 -16.19 -0.50 0.33
C GLY A 43 -14.96 -0.87 1.14
N ILE A 44 -13.85 -1.19 0.49
CA ILE A 44 -12.58 -1.50 1.15
C ILE A 44 -11.97 -0.22 1.72
N ASP A 45 -11.79 -0.13 3.04
CA ASP A 45 -11.17 1.03 3.68
C ASP A 45 -9.65 1.06 3.54
N ALA A 46 -9.00 -0.10 3.55
CA ALA A 46 -7.57 -0.23 3.33
C ALA A 46 -7.29 -1.48 2.50
N LEU A 47 -6.66 -1.28 1.33
CA LEU A 47 -6.15 -2.34 0.48
C LEU A 47 -4.63 -2.35 0.57
N LEU A 48 -4.06 -3.43 1.11
CA LEU A 48 -2.62 -3.60 1.25
C LEU A 48 -2.14 -4.58 0.20
N VAL A 49 -1.15 -4.18 -0.59
CA VAL A 49 -0.55 -5.01 -1.64
C VAL A 49 0.93 -5.16 -1.34
N ASP A 50 1.31 -6.37 -0.97
CA ASP A 50 2.69 -6.79 -0.77
C ASP A 50 3.01 -7.89 -1.78
N ALA A 51 3.14 -7.51 -3.03
CA ALA A 51 3.16 -8.47 -4.14
C ALA A 51 4.44 -8.35 -4.97
N PHE A 52 5.55 -8.59 -4.27
CA PHE A 52 6.85 -8.77 -4.88
C PHE A 52 7.15 -10.26 -5.05
N ASP A 53 7.45 -10.67 -6.28
CA ASP A 53 7.98 -11.99 -6.59
C ASP A 53 9.53 -11.96 -6.67
N LYS A 54 10.13 -13.11 -6.95
CA LYS A 54 11.60 -13.27 -7.05
C LYS A 54 12.25 -12.45 -8.17
N THR A 55 11.45 -11.90 -9.09
CA THR A 55 11.88 -11.20 -10.30
C THR A 55 11.46 -9.72 -10.33
N GLY A 56 10.59 -9.27 -9.43
CA GLY A 56 10.09 -7.91 -9.42
C GLY A 56 8.68 -7.80 -8.84
N PHE A 57 8.01 -6.71 -9.16
CA PHE A 57 6.58 -6.56 -8.91
C PHE A 57 5.80 -7.48 -9.87
N ALA A 58 4.83 -8.23 -9.36
CA ALA A 58 4.08 -9.18 -10.19
C ALA A 58 3.40 -8.46 -11.37
N PRO A 59 3.63 -8.87 -12.64
CA PRO A 59 3.12 -8.15 -13.81
C PRO A 59 1.60 -7.97 -13.85
N SER A 60 0.84 -8.91 -13.26
CA SER A 60 -0.62 -8.85 -13.14
C SER A 60 -1.11 -7.70 -12.25
N LEU A 61 -0.25 -7.20 -11.37
CA LEU A 61 -0.53 -6.06 -10.48
C LEU A 61 0.13 -4.77 -10.99
N ALA A 62 1.05 -4.90 -11.94
CA ALA A 62 1.89 -3.84 -12.48
C ALA A 62 1.26 -3.02 -13.62
N ASN A 63 -0.07 -2.89 -13.66
CA ASN A 63 -0.79 -2.32 -14.80
C ASN A 63 -1.92 -1.37 -14.36
N ARG A 64 -2.37 -0.54 -15.30
CA ARG A 64 -3.40 0.48 -15.06
C ARG A 64 -4.71 -0.15 -14.63
N GLU A 65 -5.08 -1.27 -15.25
CA GLU A 65 -6.33 -1.98 -14.99
C GLU A 65 -6.43 -2.41 -13.52
N PHE A 66 -5.31 -2.82 -12.91
CA PHE A 66 -5.23 -3.12 -11.48
C PHE A 66 -5.51 -1.89 -10.61
N PHE A 67 -4.87 -0.75 -10.90
CA PHE A 67 -5.10 0.49 -10.15
C PHE A 67 -6.55 0.98 -10.28
N GLU A 68 -7.14 0.91 -11.48
CA GLU A 68 -8.53 1.27 -11.72
C GLU A 68 -9.49 0.36 -10.94
N ALA A 69 -9.23 -0.95 -10.93
CA ALA A 69 -10.00 -1.90 -10.13
C ALA A 69 -9.88 -1.61 -8.62
N ALA A 70 -8.66 -1.36 -8.13
CA ALA A 70 -8.43 -0.98 -6.74
C ALA A 70 -9.22 0.29 -6.38
N PHE A 71 -9.11 1.34 -7.21
CA PHE A 71 -9.88 2.58 -7.01
C PHE A 71 -11.40 2.30 -6.99
N ALA A 72 -11.91 1.47 -7.89
CA ALA A 72 -13.35 1.15 -7.94
C ALA A 72 -13.84 0.42 -6.68
N LYS A 73 -13.01 -0.43 -6.06
CA LYS A 73 -13.38 -1.22 -4.88
C LYS A 73 -13.16 -0.51 -3.54
N LEU A 74 -12.30 0.51 -3.47
CA LEU A 74 -12.10 1.29 -2.25
C LEU A 74 -13.37 2.05 -1.81
N SER A 75 -13.52 2.25 -0.49
CA SER A 75 -14.50 3.19 0.07
C SER A 75 -14.14 4.65 -0.27
N GLY A 76 -15.04 5.60 -0.06
CA GLY A 76 -14.81 7.01 -0.44
C GLY A 76 -13.59 7.65 0.25
N ASN A 77 -13.23 7.17 1.44
CA ASN A 77 -12.07 7.54 2.23
C ASN A 77 -11.00 6.41 2.26
N GLY A 78 -11.10 5.46 1.33
CA GLY A 78 -10.24 4.29 1.28
C GLY A 78 -8.84 4.61 0.79
N VAL A 79 -7.88 3.78 1.21
CA VAL A 79 -6.47 3.90 0.83
C VAL A 79 -5.94 2.59 0.24
N LEU A 80 -5.20 2.70 -0.86
CA LEU A 80 -4.35 1.65 -1.39
C LEU A 80 -2.93 1.86 -0.86
N VAL A 81 -2.32 0.82 -0.30
CA VAL A 81 -0.94 0.83 0.20
C VAL A 81 -0.17 -0.27 -0.49
N ILE A 82 0.93 0.09 -1.17
CA ILE A 82 1.76 -0.85 -1.92
C ILE A 82 3.19 -0.81 -1.40
N ASN A 83 3.75 -1.99 -1.11
CA ASN A 83 5.18 -2.15 -0.89
C ASN A 83 5.90 -2.25 -2.24
N LEU A 84 6.78 -1.29 -2.52
CA LEU A 84 7.60 -1.20 -3.73
C LEU A 84 9.03 -1.57 -3.37
N ALA A 85 9.39 -2.85 -3.53
CA ALA A 85 10.76 -3.31 -3.43
C ALA A 85 11.47 -3.24 -4.80
N GLY A 86 12.74 -3.65 -4.89
CA GLY A 86 13.46 -3.77 -6.17
C GLY A 86 14.11 -2.48 -6.70
N GLU A 87 14.57 -2.52 -7.96
CA GLU A 87 15.27 -1.40 -8.60
C GLU A 87 14.33 -0.22 -8.88
N LYS A 88 14.83 1.01 -8.76
CA LYS A 88 14.03 2.24 -8.90
C LYS A 88 13.32 2.36 -10.24
N GLU A 89 14.00 1.90 -11.28
CA GLU A 89 13.55 1.89 -12.66
C GLU A 89 12.32 0.99 -12.84
N SER A 90 12.14 -0.02 -11.97
CA SER A 90 11.04 -0.99 -12.04
C SER A 90 9.70 -0.43 -11.56
N TYR A 91 9.69 0.54 -10.63
CA TYR A 91 8.45 1.07 -10.04
C TYR A 91 8.12 2.52 -10.38
N ALA A 92 9.00 3.27 -11.07
CA ALA A 92 8.68 4.63 -11.51
C ALA A 92 7.39 4.69 -12.37
N GLY A 93 7.20 3.71 -13.25
CA GLY A 93 5.98 3.57 -14.04
C GLY A 93 4.73 3.34 -13.17
N LEU A 94 4.84 2.49 -12.13
CA LEU A 94 3.75 2.20 -11.20
C LEU A 94 3.32 3.43 -10.41
N ILE A 95 4.28 4.24 -9.97
CA ILE A 95 3.98 5.51 -9.28
C ILE A 95 3.21 6.43 -10.23
N GLY A 96 3.61 6.51 -11.50
CA GLY A 96 2.91 7.30 -12.52
C GLY A 96 1.48 6.82 -12.77
N GLU A 97 1.26 5.51 -12.89
CA GLU A 97 -0.07 4.92 -13.05
C GLU A 97 -0.97 5.15 -11.83
N ALA A 98 -0.43 4.97 -10.62
CA ALA A 98 -1.15 5.27 -9.39
C ALA A 98 -1.54 6.76 -9.33
N MET A 99 -0.62 7.67 -9.67
CA MET A 99 -0.92 9.11 -9.71
C MET A 99 -2.00 9.45 -10.74
N HIS A 100 -1.98 8.79 -11.90
CA HIS A 100 -3.00 8.98 -12.92
C HIS A 100 -4.40 8.55 -12.45
N VAL A 101 -4.51 7.35 -11.87
CA VAL A 101 -5.80 6.79 -11.42
C VAL A 101 -6.33 7.49 -10.17
N PHE A 102 -5.45 7.87 -9.25
CA PHE A 102 -5.81 8.48 -7.96
C PHE A 102 -5.73 10.02 -7.99
N ASP A 103 -5.75 10.67 -9.15
CA ASP A 103 -5.80 12.13 -9.29
C ASP A 103 -4.72 12.87 -8.46
N ASP A 104 -3.47 12.42 -8.60
CA ASP A 104 -2.29 12.89 -7.88
C ASP A 104 -2.34 12.74 -6.34
N GLN A 105 -3.36 12.07 -5.77
CA GLN A 105 -3.50 11.83 -4.33
C GLN A 105 -2.60 10.67 -3.86
N VAL A 106 -1.30 10.81 -4.10
CA VAL A 106 -0.29 9.77 -3.84
C VAL A 106 0.84 10.30 -2.96
N ILE A 107 1.16 9.55 -1.90
CA ILE A 107 2.33 9.79 -1.04
C ILE A 107 3.26 8.58 -1.16
N VAL A 108 4.52 8.83 -1.52
CA VAL A 108 5.57 7.80 -1.52
C VAL A 108 6.53 8.08 -0.38
N ILE A 109 6.80 7.09 0.47
CA ILE A 109 7.84 7.16 1.50
C ILE A 109 8.99 6.23 1.14
N SER A 110 10.23 6.66 1.42
CA SER A 110 11.42 5.82 1.26
C SER A 110 11.77 5.19 2.59
N VAL A 111 12.04 3.88 2.57
CA VAL A 111 12.55 3.11 3.71
C VAL A 111 14.08 3.13 3.64
N PRO A 112 14.78 3.73 4.62
CA PRO A 112 16.21 4.08 4.51
C PRO A 112 17.17 2.91 4.28
N ASP A 113 16.85 1.73 4.80
CA ASP A 113 17.82 0.65 4.94
C ASP A 113 17.77 -0.35 3.78
N ASP A 114 16.59 -0.56 3.18
CA ASP A 114 16.37 -1.63 2.19
C ASP A 114 16.13 -1.11 0.76
N GLY A 115 16.07 0.20 0.56
CA GLY A 115 15.76 0.81 -0.75
C GLY A 115 14.29 0.69 -1.17
N ASN A 116 13.46 0.03 -0.35
CA ASN A 116 12.02 -0.09 -0.55
C ASN A 116 11.33 1.26 -0.42
N HIS A 117 10.24 1.42 -1.17
CA HIS A 117 9.31 2.52 -1.02
C HIS A 117 7.94 1.98 -0.63
N VAL A 118 7.18 2.77 0.14
CA VAL A 118 5.77 2.48 0.37
C VAL A 118 4.97 3.56 -0.32
N LEU A 119 4.09 3.14 -1.23
CA LEU A 119 3.17 4.01 -1.94
C LEU A 119 1.82 3.97 -1.24
N TYR A 120 1.30 5.15 -0.92
CA TYR A 120 -0.07 5.36 -0.44
C TYR A 120 -0.83 6.10 -1.53
N ALA A 121 -1.97 5.57 -1.96
CA ALA A 121 -2.87 6.22 -2.91
C ALA A 121 -4.27 6.36 -2.29
N PHE A 122 -4.74 7.59 -2.18
CA PHE A 122 -5.97 7.92 -1.46
C PHE A 122 -7.12 8.16 -2.43
N LYS A 123 -8.25 7.49 -2.22
CA LYS A 123 -9.44 7.68 -3.06
C LYS A 123 -10.15 9.02 -2.79
N GLU A 124 -9.97 9.58 -1.61
CA GLU A 124 -10.54 10.87 -1.23
C GLU A 124 -10.01 11.98 -2.15
N HIS A 125 -10.91 12.65 -2.86
CA HIS A 125 -10.54 13.79 -3.71
C HIS A 125 -10.01 14.94 -2.84
N TYR A 126 -8.95 15.60 -3.32
CA TYR A 126 -8.31 16.73 -2.62
C TYR A 126 -7.88 16.39 -1.18
N PHE A 127 -7.42 15.17 -0.95
CA PHE A 127 -6.94 14.72 0.34
C PHE A 127 -5.78 15.59 0.84
N ASP A 128 -6.02 16.32 1.93
CA ASP A 128 -4.99 17.07 2.64
C ASP A 128 -4.80 16.48 4.05
N PRO A 129 -3.68 15.78 4.30
CA PRO A 129 -3.44 15.19 5.60
C PRO A 129 -3.36 16.26 6.69
N ARG A 130 -4.16 16.10 7.75
CA ARG A 130 -4.11 16.98 8.93
C ARG A 130 -2.85 16.71 9.75
N TRP A 131 -1.68 17.15 9.27
CA TRP A 131 -0.36 16.81 9.81
C TRP A 131 -0.24 17.06 11.31
N ARG A 132 -0.71 18.22 11.79
CA ARG A 132 -0.66 18.55 13.22
C ARG A 132 -1.44 17.53 14.07
N TRP A 133 -2.61 17.11 13.59
CA TRP A 133 -3.40 16.08 14.27
C TRP A 133 -2.73 14.71 14.18
N LEU A 134 -2.22 14.32 13.01
CA LEU A 134 -1.48 13.07 12.81
C LEU A 134 -0.26 12.96 13.74
N HIS A 135 0.49 14.05 13.93
CA HIS A 135 1.62 14.08 14.87
C HIS A 135 1.20 13.87 16.33
N SER A 136 0.08 14.47 16.75
CA SER A 136 -0.47 14.22 18.09
C SER A 136 -0.94 12.77 18.24
N PHE A 137 -1.72 12.28 17.28
CA PHE A 137 -2.26 10.92 17.30
C PHE A 137 -1.15 9.86 17.24
N ALA A 138 -0.07 10.10 16.49
CA ALA A 138 1.09 9.21 16.45
C ALA A 138 1.77 9.05 17.81
N LYS A 139 1.79 10.08 18.67
CA LYS A 139 2.31 9.97 20.04
C LYS A 139 1.44 9.06 20.89
N GLU A 140 0.11 9.15 20.73
CA GLU A 140 -0.84 8.26 21.40
C GLU A 140 -0.67 6.82 20.94
N LEU A 141 -0.54 6.58 19.62
CA LEU A 141 -0.29 5.25 19.06
C LEU A 141 1.05 4.66 19.55
N ARG A 142 2.11 5.47 19.65
CA ARG A 142 3.39 5.03 20.23
C ARG A 142 3.22 4.60 21.69
N ALA A 143 2.44 5.33 22.48
CA ALA A 143 2.19 4.96 23.87
C ALA A 143 1.41 3.63 23.99
N ASN A 144 0.49 3.36 23.06
CA ASN A 144 -0.36 2.17 23.08
C ASN A 144 0.31 0.91 22.51
N TYR A 145 1.15 1.07 21.47
CA TYR A 145 1.67 -0.05 20.68
C TYR A 145 3.20 -0.15 20.68
N GLY A 146 3.91 0.85 21.23
CA GLY A 146 5.38 0.84 21.34
C GLY A 146 6.15 1.11 20.04
N LEU A 147 5.47 1.24 18.89
CA LEU A 147 6.09 1.53 17.60
C LEU A 147 6.34 3.04 17.41
N ASP A 148 7.35 3.39 16.63
CA ASP A 148 7.72 4.80 16.39
C ASP A 148 6.85 5.48 15.30
N PHE A 149 5.54 5.47 15.52
CA PHE A 149 4.57 6.19 14.69
C PHE A 149 4.93 7.66 14.44
N PRO A 150 5.49 8.43 15.41
CA PRO A 150 5.94 9.80 15.15
C PRO A 150 6.98 9.89 14.03
N ALA A 151 7.94 8.97 13.97
CA ALA A 151 8.90 8.92 12.88
C ALA A 151 8.22 8.60 11.54
N PHE A 152 7.21 7.72 11.51
CA PHE A 152 6.46 7.42 10.30
C PHE A 152 5.68 8.64 9.78
N VAL A 153 4.96 9.36 10.65
CA VAL A 153 4.26 10.60 10.27
C VAL A 153 5.22 11.67 9.79
N GLN A 154 6.36 11.85 10.46
CA GLN A 154 7.39 12.79 10.02
C GLN A 154 7.92 12.45 8.62
N LYS A 155 8.15 11.16 8.33
CA LYS A 155 8.58 10.70 7.00
C LYS A 155 7.51 10.96 5.94
N MET A 156 6.25 10.61 6.22
CA MET A 156 5.12 10.88 5.31
C MET A 156 4.98 12.37 4.99
N GLU A 157 4.99 13.23 6.02
CA GLU A 157 4.88 14.68 5.84
C GLU A 157 6.04 15.24 5.02
N ARG A 158 7.28 14.83 5.33
CA ARG A 158 8.46 15.27 4.60
C ARG A 158 8.40 14.83 3.13
N SER A 159 8.04 13.58 2.86
CA SER A 159 7.91 13.05 1.50
C SER A 159 6.83 13.77 0.69
N SER A 160 5.68 14.04 1.30
CA SER A 160 4.58 14.79 0.69
C SER A 160 5.03 16.20 0.31
N LYS A 161 5.61 16.96 1.25
CA LYS A 161 6.10 18.34 1.01
C LYS A 161 7.20 18.43 -0.04
N LEU A 162 8.03 17.40 -0.15
CA LEU A 162 9.10 17.34 -1.16
C LEU A 162 8.61 16.84 -2.53
N GLY A 163 7.32 16.49 -2.66
CA GLY A 163 6.76 15.96 -3.90
C GLY A 163 7.46 14.67 -4.35
N LEU A 164 7.83 13.79 -3.41
CA LEU A 164 8.63 12.60 -3.73
C LEU A 164 7.96 11.72 -4.79
N ALA A 165 6.64 11.51 -4.72
CA ALA A 165 5.88 10.75 -5.71
C ALA A 165 6.12 11.29 -7.14
N ARG A 166 5.91 12.60 -7.36
CA ARG A 166 6.19 13.26 -8.64
C ARG A 166 7.65 13.12 -9.07
N ARG A 167 8.59 13.28 -8.15
CA ARG A 167 10.03 13.18 -8.48
C ARG A 167 10.44 11.77 -8.88
N GLU A 168 9.90 10.74 -8.23
CA GLU A 168 10.21 9.35 -8.57
C GLU A 168 9.47 8.91 -9.85
N ALA A 169 8.24 9.38 -10.09
CA ALA A 169 7.51 9.12 -11.34
C ALA A 169 8.17 9.76 -12.58
N PHE A 170 8.71 10.98 -12.44
CA PHE A 170 9.29 11.76 -13.55
C PHE A 170 10.82 11.82 -13.55
N ARG A 171 11.50 11.06 -12.68
CA ARG A 171 12.96 10.98 -12.73
C ARG A 171 13.35 10.28 -14.02
N ARG A 172 13.95 11.05 -14.94
CA ARG A 172 14.34 10.60 -16.28
C ARG A 172 15.24 9.35 -16.19
N ARG A 173 14.91 8.37 -17.04
CA ARG A 173 15.84 7.38 -17.61
C ARG A 173 17.12 8.05 -18.13
#